data_AF-A0A1C9U0U1-F1
#
_entry.id   AF-A0A1C9U0U1-F1
#
_cell.length_a   1.000
_cell.length_b   1.000
_cell.length_c   1.000
_cell.angle_alpha   90.00
_cell.angle_beta   90.00
_cell.angle_gamma   90.00
#
_symmetry.space_group_name_H-M   'P 1'
#
loop_
_entity.id
_entity.type
_entity.pdbx_description
1 polymer ?
#
loop_
_entity_poly.entity_id
_entity_poly.type
_entity_poly.pdbx_seq_one_letter_code
_entity_poly.pdbx_strand_id
1 'polypeptide(L)'
;KFLRRKCQPECAFAPYFPPDQPQKFANVHRIFGASNVTKLLNDLHPHQREDAVNSLAYEAEMRLRDPVYGCVGVISLLQHQLRQLQMDLYCAKSELSRYQNLSIAMASESTATAYHHHHQNNMSVSGGGGFGRDHDRDYHHYHHHHQFFPRDQHQQVVSNNYDASLLAINISASLGQL
;
A
#
# COMPACT_ATOMS: atom_id res chain seq x y z
N LYS A 1 14.05 3.70 37.47
CA LYS A 1 13.45 2.84 38.52
C LYS A 1 13.67 1.33 38.26
N PHE A 2 13.64 0.86 37.01
CA PHE A 2 13.70 -0.58 36.69
C PHE A 2 15.04 -1.28 36.97
N LEU A 3 16.17 -0.61 36.74
CA LEU A 3 17.52 -1.16 36.95
C LEU A 3 17.92 -1.34 38.44
N ARG A 4 17.02 -1.10 39.41
CA ARG A 4 17.25 -1.13 40.87
C ARG A 4 18.43 -0.28 41.42
N ARG A 5 19.16 0.45 40.57
CA ARG A 5 20.17 1.46 40.92
C ARG A 5 19.56 2.87 41.01
N LYS A 6 20.15 3.73 41.85
CA LYS A 6 19.81 5.15 41.89
C LYS A 6 20.18 5.83 40.57
N CYS A 7 19.30 6.69 40.08
CA CYS A 7 19.55 7.53 38.91
C CYS A 7 20.42 8.71 39.35
N GLN A 8 21.64 8.81 38.82
CA GLN A 8 22.52 9.95 39.05
C GLN A 8 22.13 11.14 38.15
N PRO A 9 22.57 12.37 38.46
CA PRO A 9 22.32 13.54 37.61
C PRO A 9 22.77 13.35 36.16
N GLU A 10 23.84 12.57 35.95
CA GLU A 10 24.43 12.28 34.62
C GLU A 10 23.88 10.99 33.99
N CYS A 11 22.69 10.55 34.39
CA CYS A 11 22.12 9.32 33.84
C CYS A 11 21.76 9.49 32.36
N ALA A 12 22.45 8.75 31.49
CA ALA A 12 22.20 8.74 30.05
C ALA A 12 20.75 8.38 29.64
N PHE A 13 19.98 7.73 30.52
CA PHE A 13 18.59 7.35 30.26
C PHE A 13 17.57 8.39 30.73
N ALA A 14 17.93 9.27 31.65
CA ALA A 14 16.97 10.17 32.31
C ALA A 14 16.22 11.10 31.34
N PRO A 15 16.86 11.68 30.30
CA PRO A 15 16.16 12.53 29.35
C PRO A 15 15.10 11.80 28.51
N TYR A 16 15.25 10.49 28.28
CA TYR A 16 14.47 9.75 27.28
C TYR A 16 13.44 8.77 27.88
N PHE A 17 13.61 8.42 29.16
CA PHE A 17 12.77 7.46 29.88
C PHE A 17 12.19 8.08 31.16
N PRO A 18 11.19 8.95 31.01
CA PRO A 18 10.63 9.66 32.14
C PRO A 18 9.79 8.70 33.04
N PRO A 19 9.66 9.01 34.34
CA PRO A 19 9.10 8.07 35.32
C PRO A 19 7.60 7.79 35.17
N ASP A 20 6.88 8.63 34.44
CA ASP A 20 5.47 8.50 34.01
C ASP A 20 5.26 7.37 32.98
N GLN A 21 6.31 6.98 32.26
CA GLN A 21 6.26 5.95 31.22
C GLN A 21 7.16 4.74 31.54
N PRO A 22 6.91 4.01 32.65
CA PRO A 22 7.78 2.92 33.09
C PRO A 22 7.82 1.75 32.09
N GLN A 23 6.74 1.51 31.36
CA GLN A 23 6.65 0.43 30.37
C GLN A 23 7.59 0.66 29.17
N LYS A 24 7.80 1.92 28.78
CA LYS A 24 8.72 2.28 27.68
C LYS A 24 10.12 1.75 27.95
N PHE A 25 10.65 2.00 29.15
CA PHE A 25 11.96 1.48 29.55
C PHE A 25 11.95 -0.04 29.75
N ALA A 26 10.89 -0.59 30.36
CA ALA A 26 10.80 -2.04 30.61
C ALA A 26 10.86 -2.85 29.31
N ASN A 27 10.12 -2.42 28.28
CA ASN A 27 10.09 -3.08 26.98
C ASN A 27 11.45 -3.02 26.29
N VAL A 28 12.01 -1.80 26.18
CA VAL A 28 13.34 -1.59 25.58
C VAL A 28 14.42 -2.39 26.30
N HIS A 29 14.40 -2.40 27.63
CA HIS A 29 15.34 -3.17 28.43
C HIS A 29 15.20 -4.68 28.20
N ARG A 30 13.96 -5.19 28.08
CA ARG A 30 13.71 -6.62 27.85
C ARG A 30 14.17 -7.09 26.47
N ILE A 31 13.97 -6.27 25.43
CA ILE A 31 14.28 -6.66 24.05
C ILE A 31 15.73 -6.37 23.66
N PHE A 32 16.26 -5.20 24.04
CA PHE A 32 17.59 -4.76 23.61
C PHE A 32 18.63 -4.84 24.73
N GLY A 33 18.22 -4.70 25.99
CA GLY A 33 19.12 -4.62 27.14
C GLY A 33 19.71 -3.22 27.34
N ALA A 34 19.86 -2.80 28.60
CA ALA A 34 20.37 -1.45 28.92
C ALA A 34 21.75 -1.17 28.30
N SER A 35 22.68 -2.13 28.35
CA SER A 35 24.05 -1.92 27.86
C SER A 35 24.11 -1.66 26.36
N ASN A 36 23.30 -2.37 25.56
CA ASN A 36 23.26 -2.17 24.11
C ASN A 36 22.64 -0.82 23.77
N VAL A 37 21.58 -0.43 24.47
CA VAL A 37 20.95 0.88 24.30
C VAL A 37 21.92 2.00 24.67
N THR A 38 22.66 1.89 25.79
CA THR A 38 23.68 2.88 26.15
C THR A 38 24.76 3.00 25.07
N LYS A 39 25.27 1.88 24.56
CA LYS A 39 26.26 1.88 23.47
C LYS A 39 25.72 2.61 22.24
N LEU A 40 24.53 2.23 21.77
CA LEU A 40 23.89 2.86 20.61
C LEU A 40 23.71 4.37 20.82
N LEU A 41 23.21 4.80 21.97
CA LEU A 41 23.00 6.23 22.23
C LEU A 41 24.30 7.01 22.28
N ASN A 42 25.40 6.41 22.73
CA ASN A 42 26.71 7.05 22.73
C ASN A 42 27.27 7.25 21.32
N ASP A 43 26.95 6.35 20.38
CA ASP A 43 27.38 6.42 18.98
C ASP A 43 26.56 7.45 18.16
N LEU A 44 25.41 7.88 18.69
CA LEU A 44 24.53 8.86 18.04
C LEU A 44 24.78 10.29 18.52
N HIS A 45 24.59 11.24 17.59
CA HIS A 45 24.54 12.65 17.96
C HIS A 45 23.36 12.95 18.88
N PRO A 46 23.48 13.90 19.83
CA PRO A 46 22.43 14.18 20.82
C PRO A 46 21.03 14.42 20.24
N HIS A 47 20.94 15.09 19.09
CA HIS A 47 19.67 15.40 18.42
C HIS A 47 18.94 14.17 17.85
N GLN A 48 19.65 13.06 17.61
CA GLN A 48 19.06 11.82 17.07
C GLN A 48 18.62 10.86 18.16
N ARG A 49 19.08 11.06 19.40
CA ARG A 49 18.89 10.10 20.49
C ARG A 49 17.43 9.96 20.89
N GLU A 50 16.66 11.03 20.83
CA GLU A 50 15.23 10.99 21.13
C GLU A 50 14.47 10.11 20.13
N ASP A 51 14.68 10.35 18.83
CA ASP A 51 14.08 9.56 17.76
C ASP A 51 14.52 8.10 17.79
N ALA A 52 15.80 7.85 18.10
CA ALA A 52 16.31 6.49 18.27
C ALA A 52 15.64 5.77 19.45
N VAL A 53 15.48 6.43 20.61
CA VAL A 53 14.77 5.82 21.76
C VAL A 53 13.30 5.58 21.44
N ASN A 54 12.63 6.50 20.72
CA ASN A 54 11.25 6.31 20.30
C ASN A 54 11.10 5.12 19.35
N SER A 55 12.03 4.97 18.40
CA SER A 55 12.09 3.84 17.47
C SER A 55 12.31 2.51 18.20
N LEU A 56 13.28 2.47 19.12
CA LEU A 56 13.53 1.29 19.96
C LEU A 56 12.32 0.94 20.83
N ALA A 57 11.64 1.94 21.40
CA ALA A 57 10.45 1.70 22.21
C ALA A 57 9.33 1.05 21.41
N TYR A 58 9.08 1.57 20.20
CA TYR A 58 8.11 0.99 19.27
C TYR A 58 8.50 -0.43 18.87
N GLU A 59 9.73 -0.66 18.44
CA GLU A 59 10.21 -1.99 18.03
C GLU A 59 10.12 -3.00 19.19
N ALA A 60 10.53 -2.60 20.40
CA ALA A 60 10.44 -3.46 21.57
C ALA A 60 8.99 -3.82 21.90
N GLU A 61 8.08 -2.86 21.83
CA GLU A 61 6.65 -3.10 22.05
C GLU A 61 6.09 -4.07 21.01
N MET A 62 6.38 -3.86 19.73
CA MET A 62 5.91 -4.74 18.66
C MET A 62 6.46 -6.15 18.82
N ARG A 63 7.74 -6.32 19.18
CA ARG A 63 8.35 -7.63 19.40
C ARG A 63 7.82 -8.35 20.64
N LEU A 64 7.30 -7.61 21.62
CA LEU A 64 6.61 -8.21 22.78
C LEU A 64 5.19 -8.68 22.44
N ARG A 65 4.50 -7.98 21.53
CA ARG A 65 3.17 -8.36 21.03
C ARG A 65 3.25 -9.52 20.05
N ASP A 66 4.24 -9.49 19.16
CA ASP A 66 4.53 -10.54 18.18
C ASP A 66 6.01 -10.95 18.29
N PRO A 67 6.32 -12.02 19.06
CA PRO A 67 7.68 -12.51 19.22
C PRO A 67 8.32 -13.07 17.94
N VAL A 68 7.51 -13.38 16.92
CA VAL A 68 7.98 -13.97 15.66
C VAL A 68 8.35 -12.87 14.68
N TYR A 69 7.42 -11.97 14.36
CA TYR A 69 7.61 -10.96 13.31
C TYR A 69 7.77 -9.53 13.83
N GLY A 70 7.28 -9.21 15.04
CA GLY A 70 7.37 -7.86 15.61
C GLY A 70 6.91 -6.76 14.64
N CYS A 71 7.74 -5.73 14.45
CA CYS A 71 7.44 -4.66 13.51
C CYS A 71 7.56 -5.08 12.04
N VAL A 72 8.25 -6.18 11.72
CA VAL A 72 8.35 -6.71 10.34
C VAL A 72 7.00 -7.20 9.83
N GLY A 73 6.15 -7.71 10.71
CA GLY A 73 4.76 -8.06 10.37
C GLY A 73 3.96 -6.83 9.92
N VAL A 74 4.12 -5.71 10.62
CA VAL A 74 3.49 -4.43 10.26
C VAL A 74 4.00 -3.93 8.91
N ILE A 75 5.31 -3.98 8.67
CA ILE A 75 5.92 -3.60 7.39
C ILE A 75 5.32 -4.45 6.26
N SER A 76 5.24 -5.77 6.45
CA SER A 76 4.73 -6.70 5.44
C SER A 76 3.26 -6.42 5.09
N LEU A 77 2.44 -6.13 6.11
CA LEU A 77 1.04 -5.74 5.93
C LEU A 77 0.91 -4.44 5.12
N LEU A 78 1.65 -3.40 5.51
CA LEU A 78 1.62 -2.10 4.82
C LEU A 78 2.09 -2.21 3.37
N GLN A 79 3.13 -3.02 3.11
CA GLN A 79 3.59 -3.28 1.75
C GLN A 79 2.54 -4.01 0.92
N HIS A 80 1.81 -4.96 1.51
CA HIS A 80 0.69 -5.61 0.82
C HIS A 80 -0.42 -4.61 0.50
N GLN A 81 -0.84 -3.79 1.46
CA GLN A 81 -1.86 -2.75 1.25
C GLN A 81 -1.46 -1.73 0.18
N LEU A 82 -0.20 -1.31 0.17
CA LEU A 82 0.32 -0.41 -0.86
C LEU A 82 0.17 -1.02 -2.25
N ARG A 83 0.52 -2.30 -2.41
CA ARG A 83 0.36 -3.01 -3.69
C ARG A 83 -1.09 -3.12 -4.12
N GLN A 84 -2.01 -3.42 -3.19
CA GLN A 84 -3.44 -3.47 -3.48
C GLN A 84 -3.95 -2.11 -3.95
N LEU A 85 -3.65 -1.04 -3.21
CA LEU A 85 -4.06 0.32 -3.57
C LEU A 85 -3.49 0.78 -4.93
N GLN A 86 -2.26 0.39 -5.25
CA GLN A 86 -1.67 0.67 -6.55
C GLN A 86 -2.41 -0.05 -7.68
N MET A 87 -2.83 -1.31 -7.46
CA MET A 87 -3.63 -2.07 -8.42
C MET A 87 -5.02 -1.44 -8.61
N ASP A 88 -5.70 -1.11 -7.52
CA ASP A 88 -7.02 -0.48 -7.56
C ASP A 88 -6.99 0.85 -8.33
N LEU A 89 -5.96 1.66 -8.09
CA LEU A 89 -5.74 2.90 -8.83
C LEU A 89 -5.49 2.65 -10.32
N TYR A 90 -4.73 1.61 -10.67
CA TYR A 90 -4.49 1.24 -12.06
C TYR A 90 -5.80 0.85 -12.75
N CYS A 91 -6.59 -0.02 -12.13
CA CYS A 91 -7.89 -0.46 -12.65
C CYS A 91 -8.85 0.72 -12.83
N ALA A 92 -9.01 1.57 -11.80
CA ALA A 92 -9.89 2.73 -11.87
C ALA A 92 -9.48 3.73 -12.96
N LYS A 93 -8.16 3.98 -13.12
CA LYS A 93 -7.65 4.83 -14.19
C LYS A 93 -7.93 4.25 -15.58
N SER A 94 -7.70 2.95 -15.75
CA SER A 94 -8.01 2.25 -17.01
C SER A 94 -9.49 2.33 -17.35
N GLU A 95 -10.37 2.15 -16.35
CA GLU A 95 -11.82 2.26 -16.54
C GLU A 95 -12.23 3.68 -16.96
N LEU A 96 -11.66 4.70 -16.32
CA LEU A 96 -11.90 6.11 -16.65
C LEU A 96 -11.48 6.44 -18.08
N SER A 97 -10.30 5.98 -18.51
CA SER A 97 -9.85 6.16 -19.90
C SER A 97 -10.76 5.44 -20.89
N ARG A 98 -11.31 4.27 -20.54
CA ARG A 98 -12.28 3.57 -21.38
C ARG A 98 -13.56 4.39 -21.59
N TYR A 99 -14.10 4.99 -20.53
CA TYR A 99 -15.28 5.86 -20.65
C TYR A 99 -15.00 7.13 -21.46
N GLN A 100 -13.83 7.74 -21.31
CA GLN A 100 -13.42 8.89 -22.10
C GLN A 100 -13.29 8.56 -23.59
N ASN A 101 -12.72 7.40 -23.93
CA ASN A 101 -12.60 6.98 -25.32
C ASN A 101 -13.98 6.67 -25.94
N LEU A 102 -14.88 6.04 -25.18
CA LEU A 102 -16.24 5.78 -25.62
C LEU A 102 -17.03 7.07 -25.87
N SER A 103 -16.90 8.07 -24.99
CA SER A 103 -17.59 9.36 -25.19
C SER A 103 -17.08 10.10 -26.43
N ILE A 104 -15.78 10.03 -26.71
CA ILE A 104 -15.18 10.59 -27.94
C ILE A 104 -15.70 9.84 -29.19
N ALA A 105 -15.73 8.51 -29.15
CA ALA A 105 -16.25 7.71 -30.27
C ALA A 105 -17.71 8.07 -30.60
N MET A 106 -18.58 8.16 -29.60
CA MET A 106 -19.99 8.55 -29.78
C MET A 106 -20.16 9.99 -30.28
N ALA A 107 -19.29 10.92 -29.88
CA ALA A 107 -19.31 12.29 -30.39
C ALA A 107 -18.88 12.39 -31.86
N SER A 108 -18.01 11.48 -32.34
CA SER A 108 -17.52 11.45 -33.73
C SER A 108 -18.51 10.84 -34.75
N GLU A 109 -19.44 9.97 -34.33
CA GLU A 109 -20.49 9.43 -35.21
C GLU A 109 -21.61 10.44 -35.49
N SER A 110 -21.81 11.43 -34.62
CA SER A 110 -22.84 12.46 -34.79
C SER A 110 -22.51 13.48 -35.89
N THR A 111 -21.24 13.61 -36.31
CA THR A 111 -20.83 14.49 -37.42
C THR A 111 -20.74 13.76 -38.76
N ALA A 112 -20.69 12.42 -38.78
CA ALA A 112 -20.61 11.63 -40.01
C ALA A 112 -21.98 11.49 -40.72
N THR A 113 -23.10 11.59 -40.00
CA THR A 113 -24.45 11.51 -40.60
C THR A 113 -24.90 12.79 -41.30
N ALA A 114 -24.20 13.92 -41.11
CA ALA A 114 -24.54 15.20 -41.75
C ALA A 114 -24.07 15.31 -43.22
N TYR A 115 -23.16 14.44 -43.68
CA TYR A 115 -22.56 14.55 -45.03
C TYR A 115 -23.08 13.55 -46.07
N HIS A 116 -24.04 12.68 -45.73
CA HIS A 116 -24.51 11.61 -46.64
C HIS A 116 -25.94 11.76 -47.17
N HIS A 117 -26.52 12.97 -47.18
CA HIS A 117 -27.94 13.14 -47.56
C HIS A 117 -28.25 13.40 -49.05
N HIS A 118 -27.34 13.13 -50.00
CA HIS A 118 -27.67 13.30 -51.43
C HIS A 118 -27.14 12.19 -52.34
N HIS A 119 -27.85 11.05 -52.41
CA HIS A 119 -28.26 10.47 -53.70
C HIS A 119 -29.33 9.37 -53.52
N GLN A 120 -30.42 9.50 -54.28
CA GLN A 120 -31.58 8.61 -54.28
C GLN A 120 -31.36 7.30 -55.06
N ASN A 121 -32.06 6.26 -54.58
CA ASN A 121 -32.65 5.09 -55.26
C ASN A 121 -31.83 4.28 -56.27
N ASN A 122 -31.49 3.04 -55.90
CA ASN A 122 -31.84 1.87 -56.71
C ASN A 122 -31.86 0.57 -55.87
N MET A 123 -32.93 -0.20 -56.00
CA MET A 123 -33.07 -1.55 -55.44
C MET A 123 -32.02 -2.49 -56.05
N SER A 124 -31.31 -3.27 -55.23
CA SER A 124 -30.90 -4.62 -55.61
C SER A 124 -30.53 -5.47 -54.40
N VAL A 125 -31.01 -6.71 -54.48
CA VAL A 125 -30.86 -7.82 -53.54
C VAL A 125 -29.42 -8.33 -53.50
N SER A 126 -28.95 -8.77 -52.32
CA SER A 126 -28.18 -10.01 -52.08
C SER A 126 -27.21 -9.88 -50.90
N GLY A 127 -27.12 -10.97 -50.14
CA GLY A 127 -25.84 -11.40 -49.57
C GLY A 127 -25.72 -11.23 -48.07
N GLY A 128 -25.91 -12.33 -47.35
CA GLY A 128 -25.73 -12.42 -45.91
C GLY A 128 -24.28 -12.23 -45.44
N GLY A 129 -24.14 -12.07 -44.13
CA GLY A 129 -22.86 -11.97 -43.46
C GLY A 129 -23.05 -11.61 -41.99
N GLY A 130 -23.53 -12.57 -41.21
CA GLY A 130 -23.64 -12.42 -39.77
C GLY A 130 -22.27 -12.21 -39.14
N PHE A 131 -22.18 -11.26 -38.22
CA PHE A 131 -21.16 -11.23 -37.19
C PHE A 131 -21.87 -11.18 -35.84
N GLY A 132 -22.18 -12.38 -35.33
CA GLY A 132 -22.28 -12.57 -33.90
C GLY A 132 -20.92 -12.22 -33.27
N ARG A 133 -20.96 -11.38 -32.24
CA ARG A 133 -19.91 -11.34 -31.21
C ARG A 133 -20.59 -11.47 -29.86
N ASP A 134 -21.07 -12.69 -29.64
CA ASP A 134 -21.12 -13.28 -28.31
C ASP A 134 -19.68 -13.57 -27.88
N HIS A 135 -19.08 -12.68 -27.08
CA HIS A 135 -17.96 -12.99 -26.18
C HIS A 135 -17.68 -11.77 -25.30
N ASP A 136 -18.41 -11.64 -24.19
CA ASP A 136 -17.96 -10.84 -23.04
C ASP A 136 -18.68 -11.32 -21.76
N ARG A 137 -18.59 -12.64 -21.51
CA ARG A 137 -19.24 -13.30 -20.37
C ARG A 137 -18.25 -13.79 -19.30
N ASP A 138 -17.07 -13.19 -19.16
CA ASP A 138 -16.06 -13.68 -18.19
C ASP A 138 -15.29 -12.60 -17.42
N TYR A 139 -15.87 -11.41 -17.17
CA TYR A 139 -15.24 -10.39 -16.30
C TYR A 139 -16.11 -9.90 -15.14
N HIS A 140 -17.15 -10.65 -14.77
CA HIS A 140 -18.08 -10.28 -13.67
C HIS A 140 -17.91 -11.06 -12.36
N HIS A 141 -16.80 -11.79 -12.15
CA HIS A 141 -16.66 -12.63 -10.95
C HIS A 141 -15.78 -12.08 -9.80
N TYR A 142 -15.33 -10.82 -9.82
CA TYR A 142 -14.55 -10.28 -8.67
C TYR A 142 -15.31 -9.33 -7.75
N HIS A 143 -16.62 -9.16 -7.93
CA HIS A 143 -17.35 -8.08 -7.25
C HIS A 143 -18.15 -8.44 -5.98
N HIS A 144 -17.93 -9.60 -5.37
CA HIS A 144 -18.59 -9.92 -4.10
C HIS A 144 -17.62 -10.49 -3.06
N HIS A 145 -17.61 -9.88 -1.87
CA HIS A 145 -16.70 -10.04 -0.71
C HIS A 145 -15.51 -9.06 -0.77
N HIS A 146 -15.45 -7.97 0.00
CA HIS A 146 -15.71 -7.88 1.44
C HIS A 146 -16.27 -6.52 1.86
N GLN A 147 -17.36 -6.58 2.61
CA GLN A 147 -17.71 -5.59 3.62
C GLN A 147 -16.52 -5.35 4.55
N PHE A 148 -16.34 -4.08 4.94
CA PHE A 148 -15.81 -3.64 6.22
C PHE A 148 -15.39 -4.78 7.16
N PHE A 149 -14.09 -4.92 7.43
CA PHE A 149 -13.69 -5.62 8.66
C PHE A 149 -12.72 -4.85 9.55
N PRO A 150 -12.94 -4.93 10.88
CA PRO A 150 -12.34 -4.12 11.91
C PRO A 150 -10.97 -4.66 12.34
N ARG A 151 -10.41 -3.98 13.32
CA ARG A 151 -9.11 -4.08 14.02
C ARG A 151 -8.57 -5.47 14.44
N ASP A 152 -9.17 -6.60 14.05
CA ASP A 152 -8.90 -7.94 14.59
C ASP A 152 -8.53 -8.96 13.50
N GLN A 153 -7.39 -8.77 12.81
CA GLN A 153 -6.82 -9.82 11.96
C GLN A 153 -5.32 -9.99 12.24
N HIS A 154 -5.01 -10.52 13.42
CA HIS A 154 -3.67 -11.03 13.77
C HIS A 154 -3.42 -12.46 13.26
N GLN A 155 -4.33 -13.05 12.50
CA GLN A 155 -4.17 -14.42 12.03
C GLN A 155 -4.77 -14.54 10.63
N GLN A 156 -3.91 -14.76 9.64
CA GLN A 156 -4.17 -15.27 8.27
C GLN A 156 -3.57 -14.37 7.18
N VAL A 157 -2.24 -14.41 7.00
CA VAL A 157 -1.66 -14.41 5.63
C VAL A 157 -0.37 -15.26 5.65
N VAL A 158 -0.52 -16.54 5.97
CA VAL A 158 0.40 -17.56 5.44
C VAL A 158 -0.27 -18.09 4.18
N SER A 159 0.47 -18.14 3.08
CA SER A 159 0.02 -18.40 1.70
C SER A 159 -0.49 -17.14 1.02
N ASN A 160 0.42 -16.45 0.33
CA ASN A 160 0.52 -16.68 -1.10
C ASN A 160 1.85 -16.12 -1.63
N ASN A 161 2.71 -17.05 -2.06
CA ASN A 161 3.76 -16.78 -3.02
C ASN A 161 3.09 -16.39 -4.33
N TYR A 162 3.02 -15.10 -4.64
CA TYR A 162 2.91 -14.62 -6.02
C TYR A 162 4.02 -13.61 -6.27
N ASP A 163 5.06 -14.17 -6.86
CA ASP A 163 5.71 -13.69 -8.07
C ASP A 163 6.51 -12.38 -7.98
N ALA A 164 7.83 -12.57 -7.95
CA ALA A 164 8.87 -11.57 -8.14
C ALA A 164 8.84 -10.90 -9.55
N SER A 165 7.89 -11.24 -10.43
CA SER A 165 7.79 -10.69 -11.79
C SER A 165 7.14 -9.29 -11.88
N LEU A 166 6.52 -8.76 -10.82
CA LEU A 166 5.93 -7.41 -10.85
C LEU A 166 6.89 -6.27 -10.46
N LEU A 167 8.15 -6.57 -10.18
CA LEU A 167 9.20 -5.58 -9.93
C LEU A 167 9.70 -4.90 -11.22
N ALA A 168 9.17 -5.26 -12.39
CA ALA A 168 9.55 -4.70 -13.68
C ALA A 168 8.42 -3.87 -14.31
N ILE A 169 8.00 -2.78 -13.66
CA ILE A 169 7.27 -1.71 -14.36
C ILE A 169 8.16 -0.48 -14.37
N ASN A 170 8.81 -0.30 -15.52
CA ASN A 170 9.66 0.82 -15.89
C ASN A 170 9.04 2.16 -15.48
N ILE A 171 9.72 2.87 -14.58
CA ILE A 171 9.54 4.30 -14.37
C ILE A 171 10.24 5.01 -15.53
N SER A 172 9.55 5.13 -16.67
CA SER A 172 10.02 6.00 -17.76
C SER A 172 8.85 6.47 -18.62
N ALA A 173 8.10 7.46 -18.13
CA ALA A 173 7.47 8.49 -18.96
C ALA A 173 6.90 9.61 -18.06
N SER A 174 7.15 10.85 -18.48
CA SER A 174 6.53 12.11 -18.06
C SER A 174 6.82 12.65 -16.64
N LEU A 175 8.07 13.03 -16.38
CA LEU A 175 8.36 14.24 -15.60
C LEU A 175 9.24 15.13 -16.48
N GLY A 176 8.60 15.94 -17.31
CA GLY A 176 9.28 16.78 -18.28
C GLY A 176 8.29 17.59 -19.11
N GLN A 177 7.52 18.44 -18.44
CA GLN A 177 6.95 19.72 -18.91
C GLN A 177 5.74 20.05 -18.03
N LEU A 178 5.96 20.95 -17.08
CA LEU A 178 5.17 22.17 -16.79
C LEU A 178 5.98 23.02 -15.83
#